data_AF-A0A3N5EII7-F1
#
_entry.id   AF-A0A3N5EII7-F1
#
_cell.length_a   1.000
_cell.length_b   1.000
_cell.length_c   1.000
_cell.angle_alpha   90.00
_cell.angle_beta   90.00
_cell.angle_gamma   90.00
#
_symmetry.space_group_name_H-M   'P 1'
#
loop_
_entity.id
_entity.type
_entity.pdbx_description
1 polymer ?
#
loop_
_entity_poly.entity_id
_entity_poly.type
_entity_poly.pdbx_seq_one_letter_code
_entity_poly.pdbx_strand_id
1 'polypeptide(L)'
;IKLRVKGIPEHTAAEGNGPVSALDAALRKALDEFYPNLKTMSLRDYKVRILEGTAGTSAKTRVLITSGDGHETWGTVGVGHNIIEASWQALVDSVDYKLRMDEKRSRKETTKQPVSGNP
;
A
#
# COMPACT_ATOMS: atom_id res chain seq x y z
N ILE A 1 -11.85 -6.22 -7.32
CA ILE A 1 -10.80 -7.07 -6.73
C ILE A 1 -11.38 -8.03 -5.71
N LYS A 2 -10.80 -9.22 -5.57
CA LYS A 2 -11.16 -10.19 -4.52
C LYS A 2 -9.93 -10.40 -3.63
N LEU A 3 -10.11 -10.35 -2.31
CA LEU A 3 -9.04 -10.58 -1.33
C LEU A 3 -9.62 -11.18 -0.05
N ARG A 4 -8.76 -11.55 0.89
CA ARG A 4 -9.18 -12.01 2.23
C ARG A 4 -8.55 -11.10 3.28
N VAL A 5 -9.36 -10.53 4.16
CA VAL A 5 -8.91 -9.71 5.29
C VAL A 5 -9.25 -10.43 6.58
N LYS A 6 -8.24 -10.75 7.41
CA LYS A 6 -8.45 -11.50 8.67
C LYS A 6 -9.25 -12.80 8.48
N GLY A 7 -9.05 -13.48 7.35
CA GLY A 7 -9.77 -14.71 6.98
C GLY A 7 -11.14 -14.51 6.34
N ILE A 8 -11.68 -13.28 6.32
CA ILE A 8 -12.98 -12.95 5.74
C ILE A 8 -12.80 -12.62 4.25
N PRO A 9 -13.54 -13.29 3.33
CA PRO A 9 -13.47 -12.98 1.91
C PRO A 9 -14.17 -11.66 1.60
N GLU A 10 -13.46 -10.77 0.90
CA GLU A 10 -13.94 -9.47 0.46
C GLU A 10 -13.94 -9.37 -1.06
N HIS A 11 -15.01 -8.82 -1.62
CA HIS A 11 -15.12 -8.52 -3.05
C HIS A 11 -15.60 -7.09 -3.22
N THR A 12 -14.73 -6.23 -3.73
CA THR A 12 -15.05 -4.81 -3.91
C THR A 12 -14.57 -4.27 -5.25
N ALA A 13 -15.24 -3.22 -5.70
CA ALA A 13 -14.84 -2.42 -6.86
C ALA A 13 -14.93 -0.93 -6.51
N ALA A 14 -14.16 -0.14 -7.24
CA ALA A 14 -14.15 1.32 -7.16
C ALA A 14 -13.86 1.91 -8.55
N GLU A 15 -14.31 3.13 -8.77
CA GLU A 15 -13.94 3.94 -9.93
C GLU A 15 -12.62 4.67 -9.66
N GLY A 16 -12.00 5.18 -10.72
CA GLY A 16 -10.77 5.95 -10.63
C GLY A 16 -10.33 6.49 -12.00
N ASN A 17 -9.36 7.40 -11.99
CA ASN A 17 -8.81 8.01 -13.19
C ASN A 17 -7.84 7.04 -13.88
N GLY A 18 -8.37 5.95 -14.42
CA GLY A 18 -7.63 4.85 -15.03
C GLY A 18 -7.51 3.61 -14.13
N PRO A 19 -7.01 2.49 -14.68
CA PRO A 19 -7.10 1.18 -14.04
C PRO A 19 -6.32 1.07 -12.73
N VAL A 20 -5.15 1.71 -12.64
CA VAL A 20 -4.32 1.70 -11.43
C VAL A 20 -4.96 2.52 -10.31
N SER A 21 -5.56 3.66 -10.64
CA SER A 21 -6.29 4.49 -9.67
C SER A 21 -7.53 3.75 -9.13
N ALA A 22 -8.30 3.10 -10.01
CA ALA A 22 -9.42 2.26 -9.60
C ALA A 22 -8.98 1.08 -8.71
N LEU A 23 -7.80 0.50 -9.00
CA LEU A 23 -7.22 -0.59 -8.22
C LEU A 23 -6.83 -0.16 -6.80
N ASP A 24 -6.15 0.98 -6.64
CA ASP A 24 -5.81 1.57 -5.33
C ASP A 24 -7.08 1.90 -4.53
N ALA A 25 -8.05 2.55 -5.17
CA ALA A 25 -9.32 2.89 -4.53
C ALA A 25 -10.09 1.64 -4.06
N ALA A 26 -10.12 0.59 -4.88
CA ALA A 26 -10.77 -0.66 -4.52
C ALA A 26 -10.03 -1.38 -3.37
N LEU A 27 -8.69 -1.36 -3.37
CA LEU A 27 -7.89 -1.93 -2.28
C LEU A 27 -8.17 -1.22 -0.95
N ARG A 28 -8.13 0.12 -0.96
CA ARG A 28 -8.42 0.93 0.23
C ARG A 28 -9.84 0.70 0.74
N LYS A 29 -10.83 0.68 -0.15
CA LYS A 29 -12.23 0.41 0.19
C LYS A 29 -12.40 -0.94 0.87
N ALA A 30 -11.73 -1.99 0.37
CA ALA A 30 -11.82 -3.32 0.96
C ALA A 30 -11.13 -3.44 2.35
N LEU A 31 -10.21 -2.53 2.67
CA LEU A 31 -9.46 -2.54 3.92
C LEU A 31 -9.95 -1.52 4.95
N ASP A 32 -10.76 -0.53 4.54
CA ASP A 32 -11.12 0.63 5.36
C ASP A 32 -11.80 0.25 6.68
N GLU A 33 -12.73 -0.71 6.63
CA GLU A 33 -13.46 -1.18 7.81
C GLU A 33 -12.54 -1.90 8.82
N PHE A 34 -11.48 -2.54 8.33
CA PHE A 34 -10.57 -3.34 9.14
C PHE A 34 -9.38 -2.53 9.68
N TYR A 35 -8.98 -1.49 8.95
CA TYR A 35 -7.80 -0.66 9.20
C TYR A 35 -8.08 0.83 8.92
N PRO A 36 -8.85 1.52 9.78
CA PRO A 36 -9.22 2.93 9.57
C PRO A 36 -8.03 3.90 9.49
N ASN A 37 -6.88 3.50 10.05
CA ASN A 37 -5.61 4.21 9.96
C ASN A 37 -5.09 4.37 8.52
N LEU A 38 -5.55 3.55 7.57
CA LEU A 38 -5.21 3.70 6.15
C LEU A 38 -5.82 4.95 5.50
N LYS A 39 -6.83 5.58 6.12
CA LYS A 39 -7.42 6.84 5.63
C LYS A 39 -6.42 7.99 5.56
N THR A 40 -5.37 7.98 6.39
CA THR A 40 -4.34 9.02 6.38
C THR A 40 -3.28 8.80 5.31
N MET A 41 -3.16 7.57 4.79
CA MET A 41 -2.21 7.23 3.74
C MET A 41 -2.69 7.78 2.40
N SER A 42 -1.78 8.39 1.64
CA SER A 42 -2.03 8.88 0.29
C SER A 42 -0.87 8.49 -0.65
N LEU A 43 -1.19 8.25 -1.91
CA LEU A 43 -0.20 8.06 -2.96
C LEU A 43 0.34 9.43 -3.38
N ARG A 44 1.67 9.61 -3.28
CA ARG A 44 2.37 10.89 -3.50
C ARG A 44 3.00 10.99 -4.87
N ASP A 45 3.56 9.89 -5.38
CA ASP A 45 4.22 9.85 -6.68
C ASP A 45 4.09 8.44 -7.29
N TYR A 46 4.02 8.38 -8.61
CA TYR A 46 3.82 7.16 -9.38
C TYR A 46 4.73 7.18 -10.61
N LYS A 47 5.71 6.27 -10.64
CA LYS A 47 6.70 6.21 -11.71
C LYS A 47 6.77 4.82 -12.32
N VAL A 48 6.61 4.77 -13.64
CA VAL A 48 6.74 3.53 -14.41
C VAL A 48 8.03 3.58 -15.21
N ARG A 49 8.77 2.46 -15.21
CA ARG A 49 9.93 2.26 -16.07
C ARG A 49 9.82 0.88 -16.71
N ILE A 50 9.97 0.84 -18.03
CA ILE A 50 10.17 -0.42 -18.74
C ILE A 50 11.64 -0.81 -18.55
N LEU A 51 11.87 -1.98 -17.99
CA LEU A 51 13.19 -2.57 -17.85
C LEU A 51 13.47 -3.34 -19.15
N GLU A 52 14.25 -2.73 -20.04
CA GLU A 52 14.73 -3.40 -21.24
C GLU A 52 16.17 -3.88 -21.10
N GLY A 53 16.38 -5.09 -21.59
CA GLY A 53 17.57 -5.50 -22.33
C GLY A 53 17.08 -6.46 -23.40
N THR A 54 16.90 -5.97 -24.63
CA THR A 54 16.71 -6.75 -25.88
C THR A 54 15.48 -7.69 -26.03
N ALA A 55 14.56 -7.77 -25.06
CA ALA A 55 13.57 -8.88 -25.00
C ALA A 55 12.20 -8.66 -25.70
N GLY A 56 11.98 -7.53 -26.39
CA GLY A 56 10.72 -7.25 -27.10
C GLY A 56 9.48 -7.40 -26.20
N THR A 57 8.57 -8.33 -26.53
CA THR A 57 7.35 -8.61 -25.75
C THR A 57 7.59 -9.18 -24.35
N SER A 58 8.82 -9.59 -24.03
CA SER A 58 9.21 -10.10 -22.70
C SER A 58 9.78 -9.01 -21.78
N ALA A 59 9.66 -7.73 -22.16
CA ALA A 59 10.10 -6.63 -21.32
C ALA A 59 9.35 -6.61 -19.98
N LYS A 60 10.09 -6.35 -18.90
CA LYS A 60 9.49 -6.23 -17.56
C LYS A 60 9.12 -4.79 -17.27
N THR A 61 7.97 -4.59 -16.65
CA THR A 61 7.54 -3.29 -16.16
C THR A 61 7.92 -3.16 -14.69
N ARG A 62 8.62 -2.10 -14.33
CA ARG A 62 8.86 -1.70 -12.94
C ARG A 62 8.01 -0.49 -12.59
N VAL A 63 7.29 -0.58 -11.49
CA VAL A 63 6.48 0.50 -10.93
C VAL A 63 7.07 0.88 -9.58
N LEU A 64 7.36 2.16 -9.38
CA LEU A 64 7.70 2.76 -8.10
C LEU A 64 6.50 3.59 -7.62
N ILE A 65 6.00 3.27 -6.44
CA ILE A 65 4.97 4.02 -5.74
C ILE A 65 5.59 4.69 -4.53
N THR A 66 5.46 6.00 -4.45
CA THR A 66 5.76 6.75 -3.24
C THR A 66 4.45 7.02 -2.51
N SER A 67 4.37 6.67 -1.24
CA SER A 67 3.20 6.89 -0.38
C SER A 67 3.61 7.64 0.88
N GLY A 68 2.65 8.30 1.53
CA GLY A 68 2.89 8.97 2.81
C GLY A 68 1.62 9.13 3.62
N ASP A 69 1.77 9.27 4.94
CA ASP A 69 0.66 9.34 5.90
C ASP A 69 0.61 10.67 6.69
N GLY A 70 1.37 11.68 6.25
CA GLY A 70 1.54 12.95 6.95
C GLY A 70 2.65 12.95 8.00
N HIS A 71 3.15 11.78 8.40
CA HIS A 71 4.28 11.65 9.32
C HIS A 71 5.55 11.20 8.62
N GLU A 72 5.44 10.19 7.76
CA GLU A 72 6.56 9.66 6.99
C GLU A 72 6.16 9.44 5.52
N THR A 73 7.16 9.32 4.68
CA THR A 73 7.03 8.97 3.25
C THR A 73 7.88 7.74 2.98
N TRP A 74 7.35 6.80 2.20
CA TRP A 74 8.02 5.57 1.84
C TRP A 74 7.81 5.23 0.38
N GLY A 75 8.75 4.47 -0.18
CA GLY A 75 8.71 3.98 -1.56
C GLY A 75 8.56 2.46 -1.59
N THR A 76 7.76 1.97 -2.53
CA THR A 76 7.59 0.53 -2.81
C THR A 76 7.73 0.26 -4.28
N VAL A 77 8.25 -0.91 -4.63
CA VAL A 77 8.58 -1.27 -6.00
C VAL A 77 7.93 -2.59 -6.35
N GLY A 78 7.15 -2.59 -7.43
CA GLY A 78 6.64 -3.80 -8.06
C GLY A 78 7.28 -4.01 -9.42
N VAL A 79 7.53 -5.28 -9.78
CA VAL A 79 8.08 -5.65 -11.08
C VAL A 79 7.27 -6.80 -11.65
N GLY A 80 6.69 -6.61 -12.83
CA GLY A 80 5.82 -7.60 -13.47
C GLY A 80 5.95 -7.59 -14.99
N HIS A 81 5.20 -8.45 -15.66
CA HIS A 81 5.15 -8.53 -17.13
C HIS A 81 4.30 -7.40 -17.74
N ASN A 82 3.48 -6.76 -16.92
CA ASN A 82 2.66 -5.61 -17.33
C ASN A 82 2.51 -4.61 -16.19
N ILE A 83 1.98 -3.43 -16.54
CA ILE A 83 1.76 -2.34 -15.59
C ILE A 83 0.81 -2.73 -14.46
N ILE A 84 -0.26 -3.47 -14.72
CA ILE A 84 -1.27 -3.79 -13.70
C ILE A 84 -0.70 -4.71 -12.62
N GLU A 85 0.02 -5.76 -13.01
CA GLU A 85 0.70 -6.67 -12.09
C GLU A 85 1.73 -5.93 -11.23
N ALA A 86 2.59 -5.13 -11.87
CA ALA A 86 3.62 -4.37 -11.17
C ALA A 86 3.00 -3.33 -10.21
N SER A 87 1.93 -2.64 -10.62
CA SER A 87 1.22 -1.70 -9.76
C SER A 87 0.55 -2.40 -8.58
N TRP A 88 -0.09 -3.55 -8.80
CA TRP A 88 -0.74 -4.29 -7.71
C TRP A 88 0.24 -4.68 -6.63
N GLN A 89 1.40 -5.23 -7.01
CA GLN A 89 2.43 -5.60 -6.05
C GLN A 89 2.92 -4.38 -5.26
N ALA A 90 3.26 -3.28 -5.94
CA ALA A 90 3.71 -2.07 -5.27
C ALA A 90 2.64 -1.49 -4.32
N LEU A 91 1.36 -1.51 -4.71
CA LEU A 91 0.26 -1.02 -3.88
C LEU A 91 0.10 -1.86 -2.60
N VAL A 92 0.07 -3.19 -2.74
CA VAL A 92 -0.05 -4.11 -1.60
C VAL A 92 1.13 -3.95 -0.64
N ASP A 93 2.36 -3.90 -1.17
CA ASP A 93 3.56 -3.68 -0.36
C ASP A 93 3.50 -2.33 0.36
N SER A 94 2.97 -1.28 -0.29
CA SER A 94 2.86 0.05 0.31
C SER A 94 1.88 0.07 1.49
N VAL A 95 0.76 -0.64 1.36
CA VAL A 95 -0.24 -0.78 2.42
C VAL A 95 0.30 -1.63 3.57
N ASP A 96 0.94 -2.78 3.29
CA ASP A 96 1.56 -3.62 4.31
C ASP A 96 2.63 -2.85 5.11
N TYR A 97 3.46 -2.08 4.41
CA TYR A 97 4.45 -1.23 5.06
C TYR A 97 3.80 -0.22 6.03
N LYS A 98 2.74 0.47 5.61
CA LYS A 98 1.99 1.40 6.47
C LYS A 98 1.47 0.71 7.73
N LEU A 99 0.82 -0.44 7.59
CA LEU A 99 0.27 -1.19 8.73
C LEU A 99 1.37 -1.59 9.72
N ARG A 100 2.51 -2.09 9.23
CA ARG A 100 3.66 -2.45 10.07
C ARG A 100 4.28 -1.25 10.78
N MET A 101 4.30 -0.07 10.13
CA MET A 101 4.80 1.15 10.76
C MET A 101 3.87 1.62 11.88
N ASP A 102 2.55 1.54 11.68
CA ASP A 102 1.56 1.89 12.70
C ASP A 102 1.64 0.97 13.92
N GLU A 103 1.80 -0.35 13.71
CA GLU A 103 2.04 -1.31 14.79
C GLU A 103 3.33 -1.02 15.59
N LYS A 104 4.39 -0.57 14.91
CA LYS A 104 5.64 -0.18 15.58
C LYS A 104 5.47 1.11 16.39
N ARG A 105 4.68 2.07 15.91
CA ARG A 105 4.42 3.34 16.60
C ARG A 105 3.59 3.12 17.86
N SER A 106 2.50 2.35 17.76
CA SER A 106 1.66 2.01 18.93
C SER A 106 2.46 1.33 20.04
N ARG A 107 3.35 0.39 19.69
CA ARG A 107 4.23 -0.29 20.67
C ARG A 107 5.22 0.66 21.36
N LYS A 108 5.77 1.63 20.63
CA LYS A 108 6.70 2.62 21.18
C LYS A 108 6.02 3.58 22.14
N GLU A 109 4.76 3.94 21.89
CA GLU A 109 3.97 4.80 22.79
C GLU A 109 3.66 4.08 24.11
N THR A 110 3.31 2.79 24.07
CA THR A 110 3.09 1.98 25.30
C THR A 110 4.35 1.86 26.16
N THR A 111 5.54 1.87 25.55
CA THR A 111 6.81 1.75 26.29
C THR A 111 7.28 3.08 26.91
N LYS A 112 6.71 4.23 26.48
CA LYS A 112 7.14 5.57 26.91
C LYS A 112 6.31 6.19 28.03
N GLN A 113 5.25 5.55 28.52
CA GLN A 113 4.53 6.02 29.72
C GLN A 113 5.27 5.56 30.97
N PRO A 114 5.88 6.46 31.78
CA PRO A 114 6.25 6.11 33.13
C PRO A 114 4.96 5.99 33.96
N VAL A 115 4.89 4.93 34.77
CA VAL A 115 3.94 4.80 35.88
C VAL A 115 4.06 6.04 36.77
N SER A 116 3.23 7.05 36.53
CA SER A 116 3.15 8.25 37.38
C SER A 116 2.08 8.07 38.45
N GLY A 117 2.50 7.52 39.60
CA GLY A 117 1.86 7.64 40.92
C GLY A 117 0.46 7.02 41.07
N ASN A 118 -0.05 6.69 42.25
CA ASN A 118 0.37 6.67 43.67
C ASN A 118 -0.87 6.07 44.42
N PRO A 119 -0.93 5.86 45.76
CA PRO A 119 0.03 6.12 46.83
C PRO A 119 0.63 4.88 47.51
#